data_AF-A0A954JWT8-F1
#
_entry.id   AF-A0A954JWT8-F1
#
_cell.length_a   1.000
_cell.length_b   1.000
_cell.length_c   1.000
_cell.angle_alpha   90.00
_cell.angle_beta   90.00
_cell.angle_gamma   90.00
#
_symmetry.space_group_name_H-M   'P 1'
#
loop_
_entity.id
_entity.type
_entity.pdbx_description
1 polymer ?
#
loop_
_entity_poly.entity_id
_entity_poly.type
_entity_poly.pdbx_seq_one_letter_code
_entity_poly.pdbx_strand_id
1 'polypeptide(L)'
;MSASEPELPPRLLSIDQLRGYAIFGMILVNAKGMFGVKIDQLSHHQNYFTYADTVAPIFMFVVGLSMRLSWLRRSKVAGAVATRKAMARRFSILVLIAFALYMGWLWDALMDIGLAGLLAVAFIDKSAIVRAGAASCMALAYQALVSFTVYGPWVMRTTKLTEENIPYLFKWIPYRSTLFDVALNGGPFGPLSWCFILLMGTIACDILRRKDHGRIMIDCLSLGIALCATGWVMSMPWGEVKPVWPISAYHMTLPFPLWSTGICFLTLLAFYLLCDVGRIKIPTFSTVSFNALFIYILQCVISETEAPQEIIKACYGWIQQPLTAWNPILAQPLGICGILVYYLFLASVAYALERKKIFIKV
;
A
#
# COMPACT_ATOMS: atom_id res chain seq x y z
N MET A 1 -35.47 2.28 32.95
CA MET A 1 -35.06 2.17 31.54
C MET A 1 -33.62 2.64 31.45
N SER A 2 -32.63 1.73 31.49
CA SER A 2 -31.25 2.13 31.21
C SER A 2 -31.15 2.44 29.72
N ALA A 3 -30.59 3.60 29.41
CA ALA A 3 -30.27 3.95 28.03
C ALA A 3 -29.28 2.90 27.51
N SER A 4 -29.69 2.14 26.49
CA SER A 4 -28.80 1.27 25.75
C SER A 4 -27.60 2.11 25.27
N GLU A 5 -26.40 1.79 25.76
CA GLU A 5 -25.17 2.28 25.14
C GLU A 5 -25.28 2.02 23.63
N PRO A 6 -24.93 3.00 22.76
CA PRO A 6 -24.95 2.75 21.34
C PRO A 6 -23.96 1.62 21.06
N GLU A 7 -24.45 0.43 20.71
CA GLU A 7 -23.62 -0.68 20.26
C GLU A 7 -22.66 -0.14 19.21
N LEU A 8 -21.37 -0.08 19.59
CA LEU A 8 -20.31 0.22 18.65
C LEU A 8 -20.48 -0.77 17.49
N PRO A 9 -20.59 -0.29 16.23
CA PRO A 9 -20.85 -1.20 15.12
C PRO A 9 -19.80 -2.32 15.13
N PRO A 10 -20.21 -3.58 14.95
CA PRO A 10 -19.33 -4.73 15.06
C PRO A 10 -18.09 -4.47 14.20
N ARG A 11 -16.93 -4.55 14.83
CA ARG A 11 -15.65 -4.36 14.17
C ARG A 11 -15.55 -5.41 13.05
N LEU A 12 -15.55 -4.94 11.80
CA LEU A 12 -15.49 -5.84 10.63
C LEU A 12 -14.14 -6.54 10.63
N LEU A 13 -14.17 -7.86 10.80
CA LEU A 13 -12.99 -8.70 10.93
C LEU A 13 -12.21 -8.72 9.62
N SER A 14 -12.92 -8.67 8.49
CA SER A 14 -12.32 -8.60 7.15
C SER A 14 -11.34 -7.44 6.98
N ILE A 15 -11.63 -6.26 7.55
CA ILE A 15 -10.76 -5.08 7.43
C ILE A 15 -9.44 -5.31 8.17
N ASP A 16 -9.50 -5.84 9.39
CA ASP A 16 -8.31 -6.12 10.19
C ASP A 16 -7.48 -7.23 9.55
N GLN A 17 -8.13 -8.29 9.09
CA GLN A 17 -7.48 -9.42 8.41
C GLN A 17 -6.81 -8.98 7.10
N LEU A 18 -7.50 -8.19 6.27
CA LEU A 18 -6.95 -7.67 5.02
C LEU A 18 -5.76 -6.73 5.28
N ARG A 19 -5.82 -5.91 6.34
CA ARG A 19 -4.68 -5.07 6.74
C ARG A 19 -3.48 -5.92 7.14
N GLY A 20 -3.69 -6.94 7.97
CA GLY A 20 -2.66 -7.87 8.41
C GLY A 20 -2.02 -8.62 7.24
N TYR A 21 -2.85 -9.09 6.30
CA TYR A 21 -2.41 -9.72 5.06
C TYR A 21 -1.54 -8.77 4.22
N ALA A 22 -1.92 -7.51 4.09
CA ALA A 22 -1.13 -6.53 3.35
C ALA A 22 0.26 -6.30 3.99
N ILE A 23 0.36 -6.24 5.33
CA ILE A 23 1.66 -6.18 6.02
C ILE A 23 2.47 -7.45 5.79
N PHE A 24 1.86 -8.63 5.91
CA PHE A 24 2.51 -9.90 5.61
C PHE A 24 3.06 -9.92 4.17
N GLY A 25 2.25 -9.47 3.20
CA GLY A 25 2.66 -9.35 1.81
C GLY A 25 3.84 -8.41 1.62
N MET A 26 3.86 -7.26 2.30
CA MET A 26 4.98 -6.30 2.21
C MET A 26 6.27 -6.91 2.77
N ILE A 27 6.18 -7.60 3.91
CA ILE A 27 7.32 -8.33 4.48
C ILE A 27 7.79 -9.42 3.51
N LEU A 28 6.87 -10.15 2.88
CA LEU A 28 7.20 -11.23 1.94
C LEU A 28 8.00 -10.73 0.73
N VAL A 29 7.57 -9.62 0.12
CA VAL A 29 8.24 -9.09 -1.09
C VAL A 29 9.51 -8.30 -0.74
N ASN A 30 9.57 -7.65 0.41
CA ASN A 30 10.73 -6.86 0.83
C ASN A 30 11.86 -7.77 1.37
N ALA A 31 11.53 -8.82 2.12
CA ALA A 31 12.52 -9.70 2.74
C ALA A 31 13.10 -10.74 1.77
N LYS A 32 12.54 -10.90 0.56
CA LYS A 32 12.97 -11.93 -0.40
C LYS A 32 14.47 -11.91 -0.69
N GLY A 33 15.07 -10.72 -0.80
CA GLY A 33 16.50 -10.55 -1.04
C GLY A 33 17.36 -11.04 0.12
N MET A 34 16.94 -10.72 1.36
CA MET A 34 17.62 -11.13 2.58
C MET A 34 17.69 -12.66 2.74
N PHE A 35 16.67 -13.37 2.23
CA PHE A 35 16.56 -14.83 2.32
C PHE A 35 16.76 -15.53 0.96
N GLY A 36 17.37 -14.87 -0.02
CA GLY A 36 17.75 -15.48 -1.31
C GLY A 36 16.59 -16.04 -2.15
N VAL A 37 15.37 -15.59 -1.93
CA VAL A 37 14.19 -16.04 -2.68
C VAL A 37 14.14 -15.36 -4.05
N LYS A 38 14.29 -16.17 -5.10
CA LYS A 38 14.24 -15.75 -6.52
C LYS A 38 12.96 -16.23 -7.19
N ILE A 39 11.81 -15.79 -6.68
CA ILE A 39 10.50 -16.06 -7.28
C ILE A 39 10.06 -14.83 -8.08
N ASP A 40 9.80 -15.01 -9.37
CA ASP A 40 9.42 -13.93 -10.30
C ASP A 40 8.19 -13.15 -9.79
N GLN A 41 7.17 -13.88 -9.33
CA GLN A 41 5.94 -13.27 -8.78
C GLN A 41 6.15 -12.41 -7.52
N LEU A 42 7.28 -12.55 -6.82
CA LEU A 42 7.61 -11.72 -5.65
C LEU A 42 8.44 -10.49 -6.02
N SER A 43 8.66 -10.22 -7.30
CA SER A 43 9.44 -9.08 -7.79
C SER A 43 8.59 -8.15 -8.64
N HIS A 44 8.90 -6.86 -8.62
CA HIS A 44 8.26 -5.87 -9.48
C HIS A 44 8.91 -5.91 -10.88
N HIS A 45 8.09 -5.80 -11.93
CA HIS A 45 8.56 -5.75 -13.31
C HIS A 45 8.04 -4.51 -14.03
N GLN A 46 8.81 -4.00 -14.98
CA GLN A 46 8.46 -2.80 -15.75
C GLN A 46 7.36 -3.07 -16.79
N ASN A 47 7.26 -4.31 -17.29
CA ASN A 47 6.45 -4.63 -18.46
C ASN A 47 5.17 -5.42 -18.13
N TYR A 48 5.10 -6.04 -16.96
CA TYR A 48 3.96 -6.87 -16.56
C TYR A 48 3.71 -6.82 -15.06
N PHE A 49 2.51 -7.22 -14.68
CA PHE A 49 2.01 -7.20 -13.31
C PHE A 49 2.28 -8.54 -12.61
N THR A 50 2.76 -8.50 -11.37
CA THR A 50 3.00 -9.69 -10.54
C THR A 50 2.23 -9.63 -9.21
N TYR A 51 2.31 -10.71 -8.43
CA TYR A 51 1.79 -10.69 -7.05
C TYR A 51 2.38 -9.53 -6.22
N ALA A 52 3.67 -9.20 -6.39
CA ALA A 52 4.30 -8.10 -5.65
C ALA A 52 3.59 -6.76 -5.89
N ASP A 53 3.08 -6.55 -7.09
CA ASP A 53 2.36 -5.34 -7.48
C ASP A 53 0.95 -5.22 -6.85
N THR A 54 0.43 -6.29 -6.23
CA THR A 54 -0.87 -6.25 -5.52
C THR A 54 -0.77 -5.69 -4.11
N VAL A 55 0.38 -5.83 -3.47
CA VAL A 55 0.54 -5.70 -2.02
C VAL A 55 0.39 -4.23 -1.58
N ALA A 56 1.16 -3.32 -2.16
CA ALA A 56 1.11 -1.90 -1.83
C ALA A 56 -0.27 -1.28 -2.14
N PRO A 57 -0.92 -1.56 -3.28
CA PRO A 57 -2.29 -1.14 -3.54
C PRO A 57 -3.29 -1.62 -2.49
N ILE A 58 -3.24 -2.89 -2.07
CA ILE A 58 -4.13 -3.42 -1.04
C ILE A 58 -3.92 -2.67 0.28
N PHE A 59 -2.68 -2.41 0.67
CA PHE A 59 -2.39 -1.63 1.87
C PHE A 59 -2.94 -0.19 1.75
N MET A 60 -2.67 0.50 0.65
CA MET A 60 -3.15 1.85 0.37
C MET A 60 -4.69 1.94 0.40
N PHE A 61 -5.36 0.96 -0.20
CA PHE A 61 -6.81 0.84 -0.20
C PHE A 61 -7.37 0.66 1.23
N VAL A 62 -6.75 -0.19 2.04
CA VAL A 62 -7.12 -0.38 3.44
C VAL A 62 -6.84 0.86 4.29
N VAL A 63 -5.78 1.62 4.00
CA VAL A 63 -5.51 2.93 4.63
C VAL A 63 -6.67 3.88 4.34
N GLY A 64 -7.12 3.97 3.08
CA GLY A 64 -8.28 4.78 2.69
C GLY A 64 -9.58 4.36 3.39
N LEU A 65 -9.83 3.06 3.46
CA LEU A 65 -10.98 2.49 4.18
C LEU A 65 -10.95 2.90 5.67
N SER A 66 -9.79 2.72 6.31
CA SER A 66 -9.57 3.05 7.73
C SER A 66 -9.66 4.55 7.99
N MET A 67 -9.18 5.37 7.05
CA MET A 67 -9.26 6.82 7.08
C MET A 67 -10.72 7.29 7.06
N ARG A 68 -11.58 6.73 6.20
CA ARG A 68 -13.01 7.05 6.17
C ARG A 68 -13.73 6.65 7.46
N LEU A 69 -13.46 5.45 7.99
CA LEU A 69 -13.99 5.04 9.30
C LEU A 69 -13.56 5.97 10.44
N SER A 70 -12.30 6.41 10.44
CA SER A 70 -11.78 7.36 11.41
C SER A 70 -12.47 8.72 11.28
N TRP A 71 -12.66 9.22 10.05
CA TRP A 71 -13.34 10.48 9.77
C TRP A 71 -14.76 10.47 10.33
N LEU A 72 -15.54 9.44 9.97
CA LEU A 72 -16.95 9.32 10.35
C LEU A 72 -17.18 9.27 11.87
N ARG A 73 -16.23 8.70 12.62
CA ARG A 73 -16.29 8.66 14.09
C ARG A 73 -15.82 9.96 14.71
N ARG A 74 -14.64 10.44 14.32
CA ARG A 74 -13.97 11.57 14.98
C ARG A 74 -14.62 12.91 14.64
N SER A 75 -15.12 13.09 13.42
CA SER A 75 -15.79 14.34 13.00
C SER A 75 -17.07 14.63 13.79
N LYS A 76 -17.78 13.60 14.26
CA LYS A 76 -18.95 13.75 15.12
C LYS A 76 -18.63 14.26 16.52
N VAL A 77 -17.44 13.95 17.02
CA VAL A 77 -17.02 14.29 18.40
C VAL A 77 -16.21 15.59 18.42
N ALA A 78 -15.21 15.70 17.54
CA ALA A 78 -14.26 16.82 17.53
C ALA A 78 -14.59 17.89 16.47
N GLY A 79 -15.62 17.68 15.64
CA GLY A 79 -15.92 18.53 14.49
C GLY A 79 -15.04 18.24 13.26
N ALA A 80 -15.51 18.68 12.09
CA ALA A 80 -14.87 18.40 10.80
C ALA A 80 -13.47 19.05 10.69
N VAL A 81 -13.33 20.32 11.10
CA VAL A 81 -12.07 21.07 10.96
C VAL A 81 -10.95 20.45 11.81
N ALA A 82 -11.21 20.17 13.10
CA ALA A 82 -10.21 19.56 13.97
C ALA A 82 -9.84 18.14 13.51
N THR A 83 -10.82 17.38 13.01
CA THR A 83 -10.57 16.05 12.44
C THR A 83 -9.68 16.14 11.20
N ARG A 84 -9.95 17.10 10.31
CA ARG A 84 -9.15 17.32 9.10
C ARG A 84 -7.72 17.71 9.44
N LYS A 85 -7.52 18.68 10.34
CA LYS A 85 -6.19 19.08 10.82
C LYS A 85 -5.43 17.91 11.42
N ALA A 86 -6.09 17.08 12.23
CA ALA A 86 -5.45 15.92 12.84
C ALA A 86 -5.05 14.85 11.82
N MET A 87 -5.86 14.61 10.78
CA MET A 87 -5.51 13.70 9.69
C MET A 87 -4.38 14.27 8.82
N ALA A 88 -4.44 15.54 8.46
CA ALA A 88 -3.38 16.20 7.71
C ALA A 88 -2.04 16.11 8.48
N ARG A 89 -2.04 16.45 9.77
CA ARG A 89 -0.87 16.31 10.64
C ARG A 89 -0.31 14.89 10.64
N ARG A 90 -1.17 13.88 10.74
CA ARG A 90 -0.77 12.46 10.72
C ARG A 90 -0.05 12.11 9.42
N PHE A 91 -0.65 12.46 8.27
CA PHE A 91 -0.02 12.19 6.98
C PHE A 91 1.24 13.01 6.75
N SER A 92 1.31 14.25 7.25
CA SER A 92 2.56 15.03 7.26
C SER A 92 3.66 14.36 8.10
N ILE A 93 3.33 13.80 9.26
CA ILE A 93 4.29 13.04 10.08
C ILE A 93 4.78 11.80 9.30
N LEU A 94 3.90 11.09 8.60
CA LEU A 94 4.29 9.96 7.75
C LEU A 94 5.26 10.39 6.64
N VAL A 95 5.00 11.53 5.98
CA VAL A 95 5.92 12.11 5.00
C VAL A 95 7.28 12.41 5.63
N LEU A 96 7.31 13.03 6.82
CA LEU A 96 8.56 13.34 7.52
C LEU A 96 9.35 12.08 7.94
N ILE A 97 8.64 11.04 8.39
CA ILE A 97 9.27 9.74 8.69
C ILE A 97 9.83 9.11 7.42
N ALA A 98 9.08 9.17 6.31
CA ALA A 98 9.55 8.66 5.01
C ALA A 98 10.81 9.40 4.55
N PHE A 99 10.87 10.73 4.69
CA PHE A 99 12.10 11.49 4.46
C PHE A 99 13.25 10.98 5.32
N ALA A 100 13.04 10.78 6.62
CA ALA A 100 14.09 10.33 7.52
C ALA A 100 14.59 8.90 7.23
N LEU A 101 13.70 8.00 6.78
CA LEU A 101 14.03 6.60 6.52
C LEU A 101 14.66 6.37 5.13
N TYR A 102 14.18 7.05 4.09
CA TYR A 102 14.56 6.77 2.70
C TYR A 102 15.58 7.77 2.15
N MET A 103 16.70 7.94 2.84
CA MET A 103 17.83 8.74 2.38
C MET A 103 18.44 8.11 1.11
N GLY A 104 17.95 8.51 -0.07
CA GLY A 104 18.41 7.97 -1.37
C GLY A 104 17.32 7.34 -2.23
N TRP A 105 16.18 6.96 -1.65
CA TRP A 105 15.10 6.18 -2.30
C TRP A 105 13.71 6.71 -1.94
N LEU A 106 13.52 8.01 -2.13
CA LEU A 106 12.43 8.75 -1.49
C LEU A 106 11.01 8.32 -1.90
N TRP A 107 10.83 7.84 -3.13
CA TRP A 107 9.52 7.48 -3.70
C TRP A 107 9.13 6.03 -3.42
N ASP A 108 9.24 5.66 -2.15
CA ASP A 108 8.80 4.35 -1.66
C ASP A 108 7.47 4.47 -0.90
N ALA A 109 6.86 3.33 -0.57
CA ALA A 109 5.47 3.22 -0.13
C ALA A 109 5.11 4.17 1.01
N LEU A 110 5.97 4.39 2.02
CA LEU A 110 5.65 5.31 3.13
C LEU A 110 5.46 6.76 2.68
N MET A 111 6.25 7.21 1.70
CA MET A 111 6.14 8.55 1.12
C MET A 111 4.82 8.69 0.34
N ASP A 112 4.51 7.71 -0.50
CA ASP A 112 3.27 7.69 -1.28
C ASP A 112 2.03 7.65 -0.37
N ILE A 113 2.04 6.86 0.70
CA ILE A 113 0.95 6.83 1.69
C ILE A 113 0.74 8.20 2.33
N GLY A 114 1.83 8.86 2.70
CA GLY A 114 1.81 10.20 3.29
C GLY A 114 1.22 11.24 2.33
N LEU A 115 1.78 11.35 1.12
CA LEU A 115 1.38 12.34 0.12
C LEU A 115 -0.03 12.08 -0.43
N ALA A 116 -0.36 10.84 -0.79
CA ALA A 116 -1.70 10.47 -1.23
C ALA A 116 -2.75 10.72 -0.14
N GLY A 117 -2.38 10.47 1.12
CA GLY A 117 -3.22 10.77 2.28
C GLY A 117 -3.49 12.26 2.44
N LEU A 118 -2.48 13.12 2.30
CA LEU A 118 -2.63 14.58 2.32
C LEU A 118 -3.60 15.08 1.24
N LEU A 119 -3.47 14.56 0.02
CA LEU A 119 -4.38 14.86 -1.08
C LEU A 119 -5.82 14.39 -0.78
N ALA A 120 -5.97 13.17 -0.28
CA ALA A 120 -7.28 12.57 0.00
C ALA A 120 -8.04 13.28 1.14
N VAL A 121 -7.33 13.88 2.11
CA VAL A 121 -7.93 14.58 3.26
C VAL A 121 -8.80 15.76 2.81
N ALA A 122 -8.54 16.36 1.65
CA ALA A 122 -9.36 17.43 1.10
C ALA A 122 -10.78 16.97 0.69
N PHE A 123 -10.92 15.68 0.35
CA PHE A 123 -12.16 15.11 -0.21
C PHE A 123 -12.89 14.17 0.76
N ILE A 124 -12.31 13.90 1.93
CA ILE A 124 -12.77 12.82 2.83
C ILE A 124 -14.19 13.02 3.39
N ASP A 125 -14.67 14.27 3.49
CA ASP A 125 -16.02 14.65 3.93
C ASP A 125 -17.05 14.65 2.79
N LYS A 126 -16.61 14.49 1.55
CA LYS A 126 -17.48 14.58 0.37
C LYS A 126 -18.22 13.26 0.11
N SER A 127 -19.20 13.33 -0.79
CA SER A 127 -19.96 12.17 -1.24
C SER A 127 -19.06 11.15 -1.94
N ALA A 128 -19.54 9.91 -2.10
CA ALA A 128 -18.80 8.87 -2.83
C ALA A 128 -18.51 9.29 -4.28
N ILE A 129 -19.47 9.93 -4.96
CA ILE A 129 -19.32 10.40 -6.34
C ILE A 129 -18.22 11.47 -6.44
N VAL A 130 -18.20 12.45 -5.53
CA VAL A 130 -17.16 13.50 -5.55
C VAL A 130 -15.77 12.92 -5.26
N ARG A 131 -15.66 11.95 -4.35
CA ARG A 131 -14.38 11.26 -4.11
C ARG A 131 -13.93 10.41 -5.30
N ALA A 132 -14.86 9.71 -5.97
CA ALA A 132 -14.55 8.97 -7.19
C ALA A 132 -14.12 9.90 -8.34
N GLY A 133 -14.78 11.05 -8.47
CA GLY A 133 -14.41 12.10 -9.42
C GLY A 133 -13.02 12.65 -9.12
N ALA A 134 -12.74 13.02 -7.86
CA ALA A 134 -11.41 13.50 -7.45
C ALA A 134 -10.31 12.45 -7.69
N ALA A 135 -10.57 11.19 -7.33
CA ALA A 135 -9.67 10.06 -7.60
C ALA A 135 -9.34 9.97 -9.10
N SER A 136 -10.38 9.96 -9.93
CA SER A 136 -10.24 9.86 -11.39
C SER A 136 -9.49 11.07 -11.97
N CYS A 137 -9.79 12.29 -11.52
CA CYS A 137 -9.08 13.49 -11.92
C CYS A 137 -7.58 13.42 -11.57
N MET A 138 -7.21 12.90 -10.41
CA MET A 138 -5.79 12.77 -10.02
C MET A 138 -5.07 11.72 -10.87
N ALA A 139 -5.69 10.56 -11.12
CA ALA A 139 -5.12 9.54 -11.99
C ALA A 139 -4.95 10.05 -13.43
N LEU A 140 -5.94 10.79 -13.96
CA LEU A 140 -5.88 11.40 -15.28
C LEU A 140 -4.86 12.54 -15.34
N ALA A 141 -4.73 13.34 -14.29
CA ALA A 141 -3.69 14.38 -14.20
C ALA A 141 -2.29 13.77 -14.23
N TYR A 142 -2.06 12.66 -13.50
CA TYR A 142 -0.82 11.91 -13.58
C TYR A 142 -0.58 11.36 -14.98
N GLN A 143 -1.59 10.77 -15.60
CA GLN A 143 -1.48 10.25 -16.97
C GLN A 143 -1.18 11.36 -17.98
N ALA A 144 -1.80 12.53 -17.84
CA ALA A 144 -1.51 13.67 -18.70
C ALA A 144 -0.06 14.15 -18.53
N LEU A 145 0.46 14.17 -17.30
CA LEU A 145 1.86 14.48 -17.03
C LEU A 145 2.80 13.48 -17.74
N VAL A 146 2.52 12.19 -17.63
CA VAL A 146 3.28 11.12 -18.31
C VAL A 146 3.18 11.26 -19.84
N SER A 147 1.98 11.51 -20.38
CA SER A 147 1.75 11.50 -21.83
C SER A 147 2.22 12.75 -22.55
N PHE A 148 2.19 13.91 -21.91
CA PHE A 148 2.39 15.21 -22.58
C PHE A 148 3.64 15.96 -22.13
N THR A 149 4.48 15.37 -21.27
CA THR A 149 5.71 16.01 -20.79
C THR A 149 6.88 15.03 -20.81
N VAL A 150 8.10 15.55 -20.63
CA VAL A 150 9.34 14.75 -20.47
C VAL A 150 9.29 13.79 -19.28
N TYR A 151 8.31 13.95 -18.38
CA TYR A 151 8.09 13.05 -17.26
C TYR A 151 7.81 11.61 -17.70
N GLY A 152 7.09 11.41 -18.81
CA GLY A 152 6.82 10.08 -19.34
C GLY A 152 8.08 9.34 -19.76
N PRO A 153 8.88 9.89 -20.68
CA PRO A 153 10.15 9.29 -21.08
C PRO A 153 11.09 9.02 -19.89
N TRP A 154 11.11 9.89 -18.88
CA TRP A 154 11.87 9.70 -17.64
C TRP A 154 11.35 8.54 -16.78
N VAL A 155 10.06 8.52 -16.44
CA VAL A 155 9.50 7.49 -15.57
C VAL A 155 9.56 6.11 -16.23
N MET A 156 9.37 6.07 -17.56
CA MET A 156 9.50 4.87 -18.40
C MET A 156 10.96 4.47 -18.66
N ARG A 157 11.94 5.20 -18.11
CA ARG A 157 13.39 4.95 -18.24
C ARG A 157 13.93 4.93 -19.67
N THR A 158 13.20 5.55 -20.59
CA THR A 158 13.62 5.73 -21.99
C THR A 158 14.53 6.95 -22.15
N THR A 159 14.53 7.86 -21.18
CA THR A 159 15.36 9.07 -21.19
C THR A 159 15.83 9.39 -19.78
N LYS A 160 17.10 9.80 -19.64
CA LYS A 160 17.61 10.36 -18.38
C LYS A 160 17.34 11.86 -18.33
N LEU A 161 16.99 12.37 -17.15
CA LEU A 161 16.90 13.82 -16.95
C LEU A 161 18.31 14.40 -16.86
N THR A 162 18.60 15.37 -17.72
CA THR A 162 19.82 16.18 -17.79
C THR A 162 19.47 17.65 -17.50
N GLU A 163 20.48 18.50 -17.32
CA GLU A 163 20.24 19.94 -17.09
C GLU A 163 19.50 20.63 -18.25
N GLU A 164 19.57 20.05 -19.45
CA GLU A 164 18.98 20.57 -20.69
C GLU A 164 17.50 20.20 -20.83
N ASN A 165 17.09 19.02 -20.38
CA ASN A 165 15.73 18.51 -20.59
C ASN A 165 14.86 18.50 -19.32
N ILE A 166 15.44 18.81 -18.15
CA ILE A 166 14.69 18.88 -16.90
C ILE A 166 13.72 20.08 -16.91
N PRO A 167 12.42 19.90 -16.62
CA PRO A 167 11.50 21.02 -16.65
C PRO A 167 11.89 22.11 -15.64
N TYR A 168 11.69 23.37 -16.01
CA TYR A 168 12.18 24.52 -15.24
C TYR A 168 11.74 24.52 -13.78
N LEU A 169 10.53 24.03 -13.48
CA LEU A 169 10.02 23.92 -12.11
C LEU A 169 10.93 23.06 -11.21
N PHE A 170 11.61 22.05 -11.77
CA PHE A 170 12.48 21.14 -11.03
C PHE A 170 13.89 21.70 -10.79
N LYS A 171 14.31 22.72 -11.55
CA LYS A 171 15.62 23.37 -11.35
C LYS A 171 15.72 24.05 -9.98
N TRP A 172 14.58 24.41 -9.39
CA TRP A 172 14.49 25.11 -8.10
C TRP A 172 14.38 24.17 -6.89
N ILE A 173 14.34 22.85 -7.10
CA ILE A 173 14.15 21.88 -6.02
C ILE A 173 15.52 21.42 -5.47
N PRO A 174 15.80 21.63 -4.18
CA PRO A 174 17.00 21.09 -3.53
C PRO A 174 17.02 19.55 -3.60
N TYR A 175 18.19 18.91 -3.66
CA TYR A 175 18.35 17.45 -3.76
C TYR A 175 17.81 16.80 -5.05
N ARG A 176 17.80 17.55 -6.17
CA ARG A 176 17.29 17.09 -7.48
C ARG A 176 17.84 15.73 -7.94
N SER A 177 19.13 15.47 -7.75
CA SER A 177 19.72 14.19 -8.17
C SER A 177 19.06 13.03 -7.41
N THR A 178 19.03 13.10 -6.09
CA THR A 178 18.40 12.09 -5.21
C THR A 178 16.89 11.96 -5.41
N LEU A 179 16.20 13.07 -5.69
CA LEU A 179 14.76 13.07 -5.95
C LEU A 179 14.38 12.50 -7.32
N PHE A 180 15.28 12.48 -8.30
CA PHE A 180 14.96 12.03 -9.67
C PHE A 180 15.80 10.82 -10.13
N ASP A 181 16.62 10.24 -9.24
CA ASP A 181 17.42 9.04 -9.53
C ASP A 181 16.58 7.75 -9.52
N VAL A 182 15.47 7.76 -8.78
CA VAL A 182 14.64 6.57 -8.56
C VAL A 182 13.27 6.75 -9.22
N ALA A 183 13.10 6.10 -10.38
CA ALA A 183 11.81 5.92 -11.04
C ALA A 183 11.18 4.60 -10.58
N LEU A 184 10.70 4.57 -9.34
CA LEU A 184 9.81 3.54 -8.80
C LEU A 184 8.53 4.23 -8.31
N ASN A 185 7.41 3.50 -8.27
CA ASN A 185 6.13 4.00 -7.77
C ASN A 185 5.65 5.28 -8.46
N GLY A 186 6.06 5.47 -9.72
CA GLY A 186 5.69 6.63 -10.50
C GLY A 186 6.38 7.93 -10.11
N GLY A 187 7.39 7.91 -9.23
CA GLY A 187 8.21 9.07 -8.86
C GLY A 187 7.46 10.18 -8.10
N PRO A 188 7.93 11.43 -8.16
CA PRO A 188 7.39 12.54 -7.35
C PRO A 188 5.90 12.83 -7.51
N PHE A 189 5.32 12.52 -8.67
CA PHE A 189 3.89 12.70 -8.95
C PHE A 189 3.09 11.39 -8.87
N GLY A 190 3.77 10.26 -8.65
CA GLY A 190 3.16 8.98 -8.31
C GLY A 190 2.06 9.06 -7.26
N PRO A 191 2.17 9.90 -6.20
CA PRO A 191 1.11 10.09 -5.21
C PRO A 191 -0.27 10.44 -5.78
N LEU A 192 -0.35 11.07 -6.96
CA LEU A 192 -1.62 11.33 -7.66
C LEU A 192 -2.32 10.03 -8.09
N SER A 193 -1.54 9.09 -8.63
CA SER A 193 -2.01 7.75 -9.01
C SER A 193 -2.36 6.91 -7.77
N TRP A 194 -1.53 6.95 -6.73
CA TRP A 194 -1.81 6.27 -5.45
C TRP A 194 -3.06 6.82 -4.73
N CYS A 195 -3.33 8.12 -4.85
CA CYS A 195 -4.51 8.74 -4.26
C CYS A 195 -5.81 8.18 -4.86
N PHE A 196 -5.79 7.72 -6.12
CA PHE A 196 -6.91 6.99 -6.70
C PHE A 196 -7.26 5.75 -5.86
N ILE A 197 -6.29 4.88 -5.61
CA ILE A 197 -6.46 3.63 -4.86
C ILE A 197 -6.95 3.92 -3.43
N LEU A 198 -6.35 4.92 -2.77
CA LEU A 198 -6.74 5.34 -1.42
C LEU A 198 -8.19 5.82 -1.38
N LEU A 199 -8.58 6.75 -2.26
CA LEU A 199 -9.94 7.29 -2.30
C LEU A 199 -10.97 6.20 -2.65
N MET A 200 -10.63 5.25 -3.53
CA MET A 200 -11.49 4.10 -3.80
C MET A 200 -11.68 3.21 -2.55
N GLY A 201 -10.65 3.06 -1.71
CA GLY A 201 -10.77 2.43 -0.39
C GLY A 201 -11.74 3.15 0.54
N THR A 202 -11.82 4.49 0.46
CA THR A 202 -12.82 5.27 1.21
C THR A 202 -14.25 5.01 0.72
N ILE A 203 -14.44 4.64 -0.54
CA ILE A 203 -15.75 4.27 -1.12
C ILE A 203 -16.11 2.85 -0.67
N ALA A 204 -15.14 1.93 -0.67
CA ALA A 204 -15.31 0.58 -0.12
C ALA A 204 -15.78 0.60 1.34
N CYS A 205 -15.26 1.53 2.15
CA CYS A 205 -15.78 1.76 3.50
C CYS A 205 -17.29 2.04 3.53
N ASP A 206 -17.79 2.87 2.60
CA ASP A 206 -19.22 3.20 2.58
C ASP A 206 -20.07 2.03 2.06
N ILE A 207 -19.53 1.20 1.17
CA ILE A 207 -20.16 -0.06 0.73
C ILE A 207 -20.29 -1.02 1.92
N LEU A 208 -19.19 -1.31 2.63
CA LEU A 208 -19.19 -2.25 3.77
C LEU A 208 -20.08 -1.80 4.93
N ARG A 209 -20.37 -0.50 5.04
CA ARG A 209 -21.26 0.05 6.06
C ARG A 209 -22.74 -0.15 5.73
N ARG A 210 -23.07 -0.63 4.53
CA ARG A 210 -24.44 -1.07 4.20
C ARG A 210 -24.74 -2.33 5.03
N LYS A 211 -25.97 -2.47 5.52
CA LYS A 211 -26.40 -3.66 6.28
C LYS A 211 -26.91 -4.79 5.37
N ASP A 212 -26.51 -4.78 4.09
CA ASP A 212 -27.02 -5.67 3.05
C ASP A 212 -25.84 -6.44 2.45
N HIS A 213 -25.72 -7.72 2.84
CA HIS A 213 -24.65 -8.62 2.41
C HIS A 213 -24.65 -8.80 0.89
N GLY A 214 -25.83 -8.92 0.27
CA GLY A 214 -25.96 -9.13 -1.18
C GLY A 214 -25.46 -7.92 -1.96
N ARG A 215 -25.84 -6.70 -1.52
CA ARG A 215 -25.33 -5.47 -2.14
C ARG A 215 -23.83 -5.30 -1.94
N ILE A 216 -23.29 -5.61 -0.77
CA ILE A 216 -21.84 -5.56 -0.55
C ILE A 216 -21.11 -6.46 -1.55
N MET A 217 -21.60 -7.69 -1.74
CA MET A 217 -21.01 -8.65 -2.66
C MET A 217 -21.08 -8.15 -4.11
N ILE A 218 -22.27 -7.69 -4.55
CA ILE A 218 -22.48 -7.19 -5.91
C ILE A 218 -21.62 -5.95 -6.18
N ASP A 219 -21.59 -4.98 -5.26
CA ASP A 219 -20.82 -3.74 -5.43
C ASP A 219 -19.31 -4.03 -5.50
N CYS A 220 -18.77 -4.85 -4.59
CA CYS A 220 -17.35 -5.20 -4.63
C CYS A 220 -16.98 -6.02 -5.86
N LEU A 221 -17.83 -6.98 -6.26
CA LEU A 221 -17.57 -7.80 -7.45
C LEU A 221 -17.66 -6.97 -8.73
N SER A 222 -18.71 -6.15 -8.88
CA SER A 222 -18.93 -5.32 -10.07
C SER A 222 -17.86 -4.25 -10.22
N LEU A 223 -17.51 -3.53 -9.15
CA LEU A 223 -16.42 -2.56 -9.18
C LEU A 223 -15.07 -3.23 -9.42
N GLY A 224 -14.83 -4.38 -8.79
CA GLY A 224 -13.62 -5.17 -8.98
C GLY A 224 -13.40 -5.55 -10.44
N ILE A 225 -14.41 -6.18 -11.06
CA ILE A 225 -14.37 -6.59 -12.46
C ILE A 225 -14.30 -5.38 -13.39
N ALA A 226 -15.13 -4.35 -13.16
CA ALA A 226 -15.17 -3.17 -14.03
C ALA A 226 -13.83 -2.42 -14.05
N LEU A 227 -13.20 -2.24 -12.89
CA LEU A 227 -11.90 -1.57 -12.78
C LEU A 227 -10.77 -2.42 -13.38
N CYS A 228 -10.76 -3.74 -13.18
CA CYS A 228 -9.82 -4.64 -13.85
C CYS A 228 -9.98 -4.58 -15.37
N ALA A 229 -11.22 -4.68 -15.88
CA ALA A 229 -11.50 -4.59 -17.30
C ALA A 229 -11.07 -3.24 -17.88
N THR A 230 -11.38 -2.14 -17.18
CA THR A 230 -10.97 -0.80 -17.62
C THR A 230 -9.45 -0.66 -17.62
N GLY A 231 -8.77 -1.10 -16.57
CA GLY A 231 -7.30 -1.09 -16.49
C GLY A 231 -6.65 -1.90 -17.61
N TRP A 232 -7.22 -3.07 -17.94
CA TRP A 232 -6.76 -3.89 -19.06
C TRP A 232 -6.97 -3.21 -20.42
N VAL A 233 -8.15 -2.63 -20.66
CA VAL A 233 -8.44 -1.88 -21.89
C VAL A 233 -7.53 -0.66 -22.04
N MET A 234 -7.22 0.05 -20.95
CA MET A 234 -6.28 1.18 -20.95
C MET A 234 -4.83 0.74 -21.19
N SER A 235 -4.48 -0.50 -20.86
CA SER A 235 -3.14 -1.06 -21.11
C SER A 235 -2.90 -1.33 -22.60
N MET A 236 -3.93 -1.80 -23.31
CA MET A 236 -3.86 -2.14 -24.73
C MET A 236 -3.43 -0.97 -25.63
N PRO A 237 -2.78 -1.25 -26.77
CA PRO A 237 -2.55 -0.23 -27.79
C PRO A 237 -3.87 0.10 -28.51
N TRP A 238 -4.07 1.37 -28.87
CA TRP A 238 -5.27 1.83 -29.59
C TRP A 238 -4.90 2.31 -30.98
N GLY A 239 -4.50 1.37 -31.84
CA GLY A 239 -3.94 1.69 -33.16
C GLY A 239 -2.78 2.68 -33.03
N GLU A 240 -2.83 3.77 -33.80
CA GLU A 240 -1.81 4.82 -33.78
C GLU A 240 -2.03 5.88 -32.68
N VAL A 241 -3.19 5.87 -32.01
CA VAL A 241 -3.57 6.92 -31.04
C VAL A 241 -2.80 6.78 -29.73
N LYS A 242 -2.54 5.54 -29.29
CA LYS A 242 -1.97 5.26 -27.97
C LYS A 242 -1.10 3.99 -28.03
N PRO A 243 0.17 4.05 -27.61
CA PRO A 243 1.00 2.85 -27.46
C PRO A 243 0.54 2.00 -26.27
N VAL A 244 1.15 0.82 -26.08
CA VAL A 244 0.94 0.00 -24.89
C VAL A 244 1.34 0.79 -23.64
N TRP A 245 0.49 0.74 -22.62
CA TRP A 245 0.79 1.27 -21.29
C TRP A 245 0.90 0.11 -20.31
N PRO A 246 2.12 -0.32 -19.91
CA PRO A 246 2.29 -1.47 -19.04
C PRO A 246 1.57 -1.30 -17.70
N ILE A 247 0.91 -2.35 -17.24
CA ILE A 247 0.40 -2.44 -15.87
C ILE A 247 1.62 -2.74 -14.98
N SER A 248 2.27 -1.70 -14.46
CA SER A 248 3.48 -1.82 -13.66
C SER A 248 3.57 -0.77 -12.55
N ALA A 249 3.98 -1.20 -11.36
CA ALA A 249 4.22 -0.33 -10.22
C ALA A 249 5.39 0.64 -10.44
N TYR A 250 6.30 0.36 -11.39
CA TYR A 250 7.37 1.31 -11.73
C TYR A 250 6.81 2.62 -12.28
N HIS A 251 5.85 2.49 -13.18
CA HIS A 251 5.37 3.61 -13.99
C HIS A 251 4.11 4.25 -13.42
N MET A 252 3.29 3.50 -12.68
CA MET A 252 2.02 3.98 -12.10
C MET A 252 1.08 4.67 -13.10
N THR A 253 1.25 4.42 -14.39
CA THR A 253 0.37 4.95 -15.46
C THR A 253 -1.06 4.47 -15.24
N LEU A 254 -2.03 5.17 -15.83
CA LEU A 254 -3.48 4.96 -15.65
C LEU A 254 -3.95 3.49 -15.56
N PRO A 255 -3.46 2.53 -16.37
CA PRO A 255 -3.90 1.14 -16.24
C PRO A 255 -3.55 0.50 -14.88
N PHE A 256 -2.45 0.90 -14.24
CA PHE A 256 -2.03 0.34 -12.95
C PHE A 256 -3.00 0.62 -11.78
N PRO A 257 -3.33 1.89 -11.42
CA PRO A 257 -4.24 2.15 -10.31
C PRO A 257 -5.66 1.61 -10.59
N LEU A 258 -6.09 1.56 -11.85
CA LEU A 258 -7.36 0.94 -12.24
C LEU A 258 -7.34 -0.57 -11.96
N TRP A 259 -6.39 -1.28 -12.57
CA TRP A 259 -6.24 -2.73 -12.44
C TRP A 259 -6.06 -3.15 -10.97
N SER A 260 -5.11 -2.52 -10.28
CA SER A 260 -4.80 -2.87 -8.89
C SER A 260 -5.94 -2.53 -7.93
N THR A 261 -6.69 -1.45 -8.13
CA THR A 261 -7.89 -1.17 -7.33
C THR A 261 -8.98 -2.20 -7.57
N GLY A 262 -9.14 -2.66 -8.82
CA GLY A 262 -10.04 -3.77 -9.13
C GLY A 262 -9.71 -5.02 -8.33
N ILE A 263 -8.42 -5.39 -8.29
CA ILE A 263 -7.91 -6.47 -7.42
C ILE A 263 -8.20 -6.18 -5.95
N CYS A 264 -8.01 -4.95 -5.46
CA CYS A 264 -8.31 -4.58 -4.07
C CYS A 264 -9.78 -4.85 -3.69
N PHE A 265 -10.74 -4.52 -4.56
CA PHE A 265 -12.16 -4.83 -4.32
C PHE A 265 -12.44 -6.34 -4.30
N LEU A 266 -11.82 -7.10 -5.20
CA LEU A 266 -11.96 -8.56 -5.25
C LEU A 266 -11.31 -9.23 -4.02
N THR A 267 -10.14 -8.76 -3.59
CA THR A 267 -9.49 -9.24 -2.36
C THR A 267 -10.32 -8.85 -1.14
N LEU A 268 -10.86 -7.63 -1.07
CA LEU A 268 -11.76 -7.24 -0.01
C LEU A 268 -12.99 -8.15 0.04
N LEU A 269 -13.60 -8.46 -1.11
CA LEU A 269 -14.72 -9.40 -1.20
C LEU A 269 -14.36 -10.79 -0.67
N ALA A 270 -13.19 -11.31 -1.05
CA ALA A 270 -12.70 -12.59 -0.55
C ALA A 270 -12.55 -12.58 0.99
N PHE A 271 -11.92 -11.56 1.56
CA PHE A 271 -11.79 -11.42 3.02
C PHE A 271 -13.13 -11.19 3.71
N TYR A 272 -14.06 -10.48 3.07
CA TYR A 272 -15.42 -10.31 3.60
C TYR A 272 -16.15 -11.65 3.70
N LEU A 273 -16.10 -12.46 2.64
CA LEU A 273 -16.70 -13.79 2.62
C LEU A 273 -16.02 -14.75 3.61
N LEU A 274 -14.69 -14.74 3.69
CA LEU A 274 -13.96 -15.62 4.62
C LEU A 274 -14.17 -15.21 6.08
N CYS A 275 -14.04 -13.92 6.40
CA CYS A 275 -13.94 -13.45 7.78
C CYS A 275 -15.27 -12.99 8.37
N ASP A 276 -16.07 -12.25 7.62
CA ASP A 276 -17.32 -11.69 8.14
C ASP A 276 -18.51 -12.65 7.95
N VAL A 277 -18.53 -13.41 6.84
CA VAL A 277 -19.52 -14.47 6.58
C VAL A 277 -19.06 -15.82 7.14
N GLY A 278 -17.87 -16.28 6.73
CA GLY A 278 -17.33 -17.59 7.10
C GLY A 278 -16.69 -17.66 8.49
N ARG A 279 -16.53 -16.52 9.19
CA ARG A 279 -15.93 -16.42 10.54
C ARG A 279 -14.50 -16.98 10.65
N ILE A 280 -13.79 -17.08 9.53
CA ILE A 280 -12.39 -17.52 9.48
C ILE A 280 -11.50 -16.37 9.94
N LYS A 281 -10.59 -16.66 10.88
CA LYS A 281 -9.63 -15.70 11.42
C LYS A 281 -8.24 -16.31 11.38
N ILE A 282 -7.29 -15.60 10.77
CA ILE A 282 -5.87 -15.89 10.90
C ILE A 282 -5.34 -15.04 12.07
N PRO A 283 -4.88 -15.67 13.19
CA PRO A 283 -4.52 -14.94 14.39
C PRO A 283 -3.42 -13.89 14.17
N THR A 284 -2.36 -14.24 13.44
CA THR A 284 -1.23 -13.35 13.20
C THR A 284 -1.63 -12.10 12.41
N PHE A 285 -2.52 -12.22 11.43
CA PHE A 285 -3.04 -11.05 10.69
C PHE A 285 -3.79 -10.08 11.60
N SER A 286 -4.59 -10.59 12.54
CA SER A 286 -5.28 -9.72 13.50
C SER A 286 -4.30 -8.96 14.36
N THR A 287 -3.33 -9.66 14.95
CA THR A 287 -2.35 -9.08 15.86
C THR A 287 -1.49 -8.02 15.18
N VAL A 288 -0.98 -8.32 13.98
CA VAL A 288 -0.19 -7.37 13.18
C VAL A 288 -1.02 -6.15 12.77
N SER A 289 -2.32 -6.33 12.47
CA SER A 289 -3.19 -5.25 11.99
C SER A 289 -3.35 -4.08 12.96
N PHE A 290 -3.20 -4.32 14.26
CA PHE A 290 -3.36 -3.30 15.31
C PHE A 290 -2.24 -2.25 15.30
N ASN A 291 -1.03 -2.67 14.93
CA ASN A 291 0.16 -1.83 14.86
C ASN A 291 0.79 -1.86 13.46
N ALA A 292 -0.04 -2.02 12.42
CA ALA A 292 0.38 -2.32 11.05
C ALA A 292 1.48 -1.39 10.50
N LEU A 293 1.28 -0.06 10.58
CA LEU A 293 2.29 0.92 10.13
C LEU A 293 3.58 0.85 10.94
N PHE A 294 3.50 0.64 12.25
CA PHE A 294 4.69 0.49 13.09
C PHE A 294 5.48 -0.77 12.72
N ILE A 295 4.79 -1.90 12.51
CA ILE A 295 5.45 -3.15 12.10
C ILE A 295 6.11 -3.00 10.73
N TYR A 296 5.46 -2.30 9.79
CA TYR A 296 6.06 -1.99 8.49
C TYR A 296 7.30 -1.10 8.62
N ILE A 297 7.23 -0.02 9.41
CA ILE A 297 8.38 0.87 9.68
C ILE A 297 9.52 0.08 10.35
N LEU A 298 9.22 -0.79 11.31
CA LEU A 298 10.20 -1.66 11.95
C LEU A 298 10.89 -2.58 10.92
N GLN A 299 10.12 -3.18 10.00
CA GLN A 299 10.69 -3.96 8.90
C GLN A 299 11.59 -3.11 8.00
N CYS A 300 11.20 -1.87 7.67
CA CYS A 300 12.02 -0.97 6.88
C CYS A 300 13.34 -0.65 7.60
N VAL A 301 13.29 -0.25 8.89
CA VAL A 301 14.49 0.02 9.69
C VAL A 301 15.43 -1.19 9.73
N ILE A 302 14.88 -2.38 9.91
CA ILE A 302 15.66 -3.62 9.87
C ILE A 302 16.28 -3.87 8.49
N SER A 303 15.54 -3.57 7.42
CA SER A 303 15.96 -3.83 6.04
C SER A 303 17.00 -2.81 5.56
N GLU A 304 16.98 -1.59 6.07
CA GLU A 304 17.90 -0.51 5.66
C GLU A 304 19.15 -0.37 6.54
N THR A 305 19.22 -1.07 7.68
CA THR A 305 20.34 -0.94 8.63
C THR A 305 21.14 -2.23 8.73
N GLU A 306 22.46 -2.18 8.49
CA GLU A 306 23.34 -3.35 8.52
C GLU A 306 23.33 -4.10 9.86
N ALA A 307 23.46 -3.39 10.99
CA ALA A 307 23.57 -4.04 12.30
C ALA A 307 22.35 -4.93 12.66
N PRO A 308 21.08 -4.46 12.53
CA PRO A 308 19.90 -5.32 12.63
C PRO A 308 19.88 -6.50 11.65
N GLN A 309 20.33 -6.32 10.40
CA GLN A 309 20.40 -7.43 9.46
C GLN A 309 21.38 -8.51 9.92
N GLU A 310 22.56 -8.12 10.41
CA GLU A 310 23.56 -9.06 10.90
C GLU A 310 23.07 -9.84 12.13
N ILE A 311 22.35 -9.17 13.05
CA ILE A 311 21.71 -9.86 14.18
C ILE A 311 20.71 -10.90 13.69
N ILE A 312 19.86 -10.54 12.71
CA ILE A 312 18.86 -11.47 12.17
C ILE A 312 19.53 -12.64 11.45
N LYS A 313 20.54 -12.38 10.62
CA LYS A 313 21.33 -13.41 9.94
C LYS A 313 22.05 -14.32 10.95
N ALA A 314 22.56 -13.78 12.05
CA ALA A 314 23.22 -14.55 13.11
C ALA A 314 22.24 -15.44 13.87
N CYS A 315 21.09 -14.92 14.31
CA CYS A 315 20.01 -15.70 14.92
C CYS A 315 19.53 -16.81 13.99
N TYR A 316 19.45 -16.51 12.70
CA TYR A 316 19.12 -17.45 11.66
C TYR A 316 20.21 -18.52 11.47
N GLY A 317 21.49 -18.15 11.56
CA GLY A 317 22.62 -19.07 11.52
C GLY A 317 22.53 -20.16 12.59
N TRP A 318 22.01 -19.84 13.79
CA TRP A 318 21.80 -20.83 14.85
C TRP A 318 20.76 -21.91 14.48
N ILE A 319 19.78 -21.56 13.64
CA ILE A 319 18.78 -22.51 13.12
C ILE A 319 19.34 -23.26 11.91
N GLN A 320 20.03 -22.56 11.03
CA GLN A 320 20.49 -23.12 9.75
C GLN A 320 21.71 -24.04 9.91
N GLN A 321 22.63 -23.75 10.83
CA GLN A 321 23.86 -24.53 11.01
C GLN A 321 23.60 -26.01 11.33
N PRO A 322 22.73 -26.38 12.31
CA PRO A 322 22.37 -27.78 12.55
C PRO A 322 21.73 -28.46 11.34
N LEU A 323 20.85 -27.74 10.62
CA LEU A 323 20.18 -28.25 9.43
C LEU A 323 21.17 -28.51 8.29
N THR A 324 22.13 -27.61 8.12
CA THR A 324 23.18 -27.73 7.09
C THR A 324 24.17 -28.85 7.41
N ALA A 325 24.52 -29.02 8.69
CA ALA A 325 25.35 -30.14 9.13
C ALA A 325 24.67 -31.49 8.88
N TRP A 326 23.34 -31.54 8.99
CA TRP A 326 22.55 -32.73 8.67
C TRP A 326 22.37 -32.97 7.17
N ASN A 327 22.13 -31.92 6.39
CA ASN A 327 22.03 -32.00 4.93
C ASN A 327 22.64 -30.75 4.26
N PRO A 328 23.80 -30.88 3.59
CA PRO A 328 24.49 -29.76 2.94
C PRO A 328 23.66 -29.00 1.89
N ILE A 329 22.62 -29.62 1.31
CA ILE A 329 21.69 -28.94 0.38
C ILE A 329 20.92 -27.81 1.09
N LEU A 330 20.76 -27.87 2.41
CA LEU A 330 20.12 -26.85 3.25
C LEU A 330 21.06 -25.66 3.59
N ALA A 331 22.28 -25.64 3.05
CA ALA A 331 23.21 -24.51 3.16
C ALA A 331 22.71 -23.25 2.42
N GLN A 332 21.77 -23.40 1.48
CA GLN A 332 21.13 -22.25 0.84
C GLN A 332 20.26 -21.48 1.86
N PRO A 333 20.08 -20.15 1.70
CA PRO A 333 19.17 -19.42 2.55
C PRO A 333 17.80 -20.11 2.54
N LEU A 334 17.12 -20.22 3.70
CA LEU A 334 15.90 -21.03 3.94
C LEU A 334 14.72 -20.63 3.03
N GLY A 335 14.93 -19.66 2.15
CA GLY A 335 13.97 -19.20 1.17
C GLY A 335 12.73 -18.67 1.87
N ILE A 336 11.57 -19.22 1.48
CA ILE A 336 10.28 -18.85 2.06
C ILE A 336 10.24 -19.13 3.57
N CYS A 337 10.86 -20.21 4.05
CA CYS A 337 10.85 -20.53 5.48
C CYS A 337 11.57 -19.46 6.31
N GLY A 338 12.68 -18.88 5.79
CA GLY A 338 13.38 -17.78 6.44
C GLY A 338 12.50 -16.54 6.56
N ILE A 339 11.77 -16.20 5.49
CA ILE A 339 10.81 -15.10 5.49
C ILE A 339 9.68 -15.34 6.50
N LEU A 340 9.15 -16.56 6.59
CA LEU A 340 8.11 -16.90 7.55
C LEU A 340 8.58 -16.75 9.00
N VAL A 341 9.81 -17.19 9.31
CA VAL A 341 10.41 -16.99 10.63
C VAL A 341 10.57 -15.49 10.93
N TYR A 342 11.05 -14.72 9.97
CA TYR A 342 11.17 -13.25 10.11
C TYR A 342 9.81 -12.58 10.34
N TYR A 343 8.77 -13.00 9.60
CA TYR A 343 7.41 -12.54 9.82
C TYR A 343 6.89 -12.91 11.22
N LEU A 344 7.12 -14.15 11.68
CA LEU A 344 6.69 -14.59 13.01
C LEU A 344 7.39 -13.80 14.12
N PHE A 345 8.66 -13.45 13.94
CA PHE A 345 9.36 -12.52 14.83
C PHE A 345 8.63 -11.17 14.91
N LEU A 346 8.35 -10.53 13.77
CA LEU A 346 7.61 -9.26 13.74
C LEU A 346 6.19 -9.39 14.31
N ALA A 347 5.51 -10.51 14.05
CA ALA A 347 4.20 -10.81 14.62
C ALA A 347 4.26 -11.00 16.14
N SER A 348 5.35 -11.55 16.68
CA SER A 348 5.56 -11.67 18.12
C SER A 348 5.77 -10.31 18.80
N VAL A 349 6.47 -9.38 18.13
CA VAL A 349 6.58 -7.98 18.58
C VAL A 349 5.20 -7.32 18.60
N ALA A 350 4.42 -7.49 17.52
CA ALA A 350 3.04 -7.00 17.46
C ALA A 350 2.17 -7.60 18.58
N TYR A 351 2.33 -8.88 18.88
CA TYR A 351 1.64 -9.58 19.95
C TYR A 351 2.00 -9.04 21.33
N ALA A 352 3.28 -8.79 21.59
CA ALA A 352 3.74 -8.20 22.85
C ALA A 352 3.16 -6.79 23.06
N LEU A 353 3.09 -5.97 22.01
CA LEU A 353 2.43 -4.65 22.05
C LEU A 353 0.93 -4.78 22.32
N GLU A 354 0.25 -5.70 21.64
CA GLU A 354 -1.18 -5.96 21.83
C GLU A 354 -1.49 -6.40 23.27
N ARG A 355 -0.70 -7.33 23.83
CA ARG A 355 -0.83 -7.79 25.23
C ARG A 355 -0.66 -6.67 26.24
N LYS A 356 0.22 -5.69 25.94
CA LYS A 356 0.42 -4.49 26.76
C LYS A 356 -0.58 -3.36 26.45
N LYS A 357 -1.54 -3.59 25.54
CA LYS A 357 -2.50 -2.58 25.05
C LYS A 357 -1.84 -1.32 24.48
N ILE A 358 -0.65 -1.48 23.89
CA ILE A 358 0.10 -0.40 23.24
C ILE A 358 -0.30 -0.35 21.76
N PHE A 359 -0.91 0.77 21.36
CA PHE A 359 -1.33 1.04 19.99
C PHE A 359 -0.61 2.28 19.47
N ILE A 360 0.45 2.05 18.70
CA ILE A 360 1.29 3.11 18.14
C ILE A 360 0.56 3.72 16.95
N LYS A 361 0.14 4.97 17.11
CA LYS A 361 -0.51 5.75 16.06
C LYS A 361 0.55 6.64 15.43
N VAL A 362 1.03 6.22 14.25
CA VAL A 362 1.85 7.06 13.37
C VAL A 362 0.95 7.96 12.55
#